data_AF-A0A1F7S0M8-F1
#
_entry.id   AF-A0A1F7S0M8-F1
#
_cell.length_a   1.000
_cell.length_b   1.000
_cell.length_c   1.000
_cell.angle_alpha   90.00
_cell.angle_beta   90.00
_cell.angle_gamma   90.00
#
_symmetry.space_group_name_H-M   'P 1'
#
loop_
_entity.id
_entity.type
_entity.pdbx_description
1 polymer ?
#
loop_
_entity_poly.entity_id
_entity_poly.type
_entity_poly.pdbx_seq_one_letter_code
_entity_poly.pdbx_strand_id
1 'polypeptide(L)'
;MVDKELLEILACPFCKSDIKLEGEKIICTNVSCGCRYSVKDNIPVMLIDEAERPCPKCNTQREWDDTILKCPKCGETYKYERE
;
A
#
# COMPACT_ATOMS: atom_id res chain seq x y z
N MET A 1 13.34 16.80 -22.27
CA MET A 1 13.15 15.33 -22.31
C MET A 1 12.36 15.00 -21.07
N VAL A 2 11.30 14.19 -21.15
CA VAL A 2 10.62 13.73 -19.93
C VAL A 2 11.55 12.69 -19.30
N ASP A 3 12.14 13.06 -18.16
CA ASP A 3 13.13 12.29 -17.43
C ASP A 3 12.59 10.91 -17.02
N LYS A 4 13.46 9.90 -17.01
CA LYS A 4 13.15 8.55 -16.53
C LYS A 4 12.65 8.54 -15.06
N GLU A 5 12.93 9.63 -14.32
CA GLU A 5 12.37 9.95 -13.00
C GLU A 5 10.83 10.01 -12.97
N LEU A 6 10.16 10.26 -14.11
CA LEU A 6 8.69 10.25 -14.21
C LEU A 6 8.07 8.83 -14.39
N LEU A 7 8.85 7.77 -14.56
CA LEU A 7 8.35 6.39 -14.67
C LEU A 7 8.59 5.55 -13.41
N GLU A 8 9.29 6.10 -12.42
CA GLU A 8 9.31 5.65 -11.01
C GLU A 8 8.01 6.00 -10.26
N ILE A 9 7.04 6.61 -10.96
CA ILE A 9 5.93 7.37 -10.40
C ILE A 9 4.80 6.54 -9.80
N LEU A 10 4.65 5.27 -10.17
CA LEU A 10 3.64 4.39 -9.57
C LEU A 10 4.28 3.58 -8.45
N ALA A 11 4.48 4.25 -7.33
CA ALA A 11 4.84 3.64 -6.07
C ALA A 11 3.61 3.56 -5.16
N CYS A 12 3.64 2.68 -4.16
CA CYS A 12 2.60 2.60 -3.16
C CYS A 12 2.40 3.99 -2.50
N PRO A 13 1.19 4.56 -2.49
CA PRO A 13 0.95 5.88 -1.91
C PRO A 13 1.26 5.95 -0.42
N PHE A 14 1.28 4.80 0.27
CA PHE A 14 1.64 4.71 1.68
C PHE A 14 3.16 4.59 1.89
N CYS A 15 3.80 3.54 1.36
CA CYS A 15 5.20 3.22 1.69
C CYS A 15 6.22 3.61 0.60
N LYS A 16 5.78 4.19 -0.52
CA LYS A 16 6.61 4.49 -1.71
C LYS A 16 7.41 3.29 -2.26
N SER A 17 7.06 2.07 -1.88
CA SER A 17 7.66 0.86 -2.45
C SER A 17 7.00 0.49 -3.77
N ASP A 18 7.65 -0.39 -4.52
CA ASP A 18 7.15 -0.89 -5.80
C ASP A 18 5.79 -1.60 -5.65
N ILE A 19 4.93 -1.44 -6.66
CA ILE A 19 3.60 -2.04 -6.72
C ILE A 19 3.47 -2.94 -7.95
N LYS A 20 2.81 -4.08 -7.77
CA LYS A 20 2.50 -5.04 -8.82
C LYS A 20 1.02 -4.99 -9.15
N LEU A 21 0.68 -4.84 -10.42
CA LEU A 21 -0.68 -5.01 -10.91
C LEU A 21 -0.97 -6.52 -11.07
N GLU A 22 -2.01 -7.02 -10.41
CA GLU A 22 -2.57 -8.37 -10.60
C GLU A 22 -4.05 -8.28 -11.00
N GLY A 23 -4.32 -8.38 -12.30
CA GLY A 23 -5.66 -8.24 -12.85
C GLY A 23 -6.23 -6.84 -12.60
N GLU A 24 -7.30 -6.76 -11.82
CA GLU A 24 -7.97 -5.51 -11.43
C GLU A 24 -7.58 -5.05 -10.01
N LYS A 25 -6.44 -5.52 -9.49
CA LYS A 25 -5.93 -5.11 -8.18
C LYS A 25 -4.46 -4.72 -8.27
N ILE A 26 -4.07 -3.71 -7.51
CA ILE A 26 -2.68 -3.26 -7.36
C ILE A 26 -2.22 -3.69 -5.98
N ILE A 27 -1.16 -4.48 -5.92
CA ILE A 27 -0.63 -5.07 -4.69
C ILE A 27 0.75 -4.48 -4.44
N CYS A 28 0.96 -3.94 -3.24
CA CYS A 28 2.28 -3.50 -2.82
C CYS A 28 3.21 -4.71 -2.62
N THR A 29 4.39 -4.66 -3.23
CA THR A 29 5.40 -5.73 -3.12
C THR A 29 6.07 -5.76 -1.74
N ASN A 30 5.98 -4.66 -0.98
CA ASN A 30 6.52 -4.59 0.37
C ASN A 30 5.62 -5.35 1.34
N VAL A 31 6.10 -6.49 1.83
CA VAL A 31 5.42 -7.36 2.80
C VAL A 31 5.04 -6.61 4.08
N SER A 32 5.78 -5.56 4.44
CA SER A 32 5.50 -4.74 5.61
C SER A 32 4.30 -3.81 5.41
N CYS A 33 4.02 -3.33 4.17
CA CYS A 33 2.76 -2.63 3.85
C CYS A 33 1.66 -3.66 3.55
N GLY A 34 1.92 -4.55 2.58
CA GLY A 34 0.97 -5.55 2.08
C GLY A 34 -0.29 -4.94 1.46
N CYS A 35 -0.28 -3.63 1.21
CA CYS A 35 -1.44 -2.83 0.84
C CYS A 35 -1.97 -3.23 -0.54
N ARG A 36 -3.29 -3.43 -0.65
CA ARG A 36 -3.97 -3.81 -1.90
C ARG A 36 -4.99 -2.75 -2.26
N TYR A 37 -4.85 -2.20 -3.46
CA TYR A 37 -5.73 -1.20 -4.03
C TYR A 37 -6.58 -1.85 -5.12
N SER A 38 -7.85 -1.46 -5.23
CA SER A 38 -8.73 -1.99 -6.26
C SER A 38 -8.70 -1.08 -7.49
N VAL A 39 -8.86 -1.65 -8.68
CA VAL A 39 -9.03 -0.90 -9.94
C VAL A 39 -10.51 -0.94 -10.28
N LYS A 40 -11.11 0.23 -10.46
CA LYS A 40 -12.54 0.37 -10.78
C LYS A 40 -12.68 1.20 -12.04
N ASP A 41 -13.42 0.70 -13.04
CA ASP A 41 -13.60 1.38 -14.32
C ASP A 41 -12.28 1.75 -15.03
N ASN A 42 -11.27 0.87 -14.94
CA ASN A 42 -9.88 1.13 -15.38
C ASN A 42 -9.16 2.28 -14.66
N ILE A 43 -9.71 2.79 -13.54
CA ILE A 43 -9.11 3.83 -12.71
C ILE A 43 -8.58 3.17 -11.41
N PRO A 44 -7.28 3.30 -11.10
CA PRO A 44 -6.72 2.73 -9.88
C PRO A 44 -7.18 3.53 -8.65
N VAL A 45 -7.92 2.90 -7.74
CA VAL A 45 -8.36 3.50 -6.48
C VAL A 45 -7.26 3.37 -5.45
N MET A 46 -6.25 4.23 -5.55
CA MET A 46 -5.09 4.27 -4.65
C MET A 46 -5.33 5.12 -3.40
N LEU A 47 -6.51 4.99 -2.79
CA LEU A 47 -6.85 5.68 -1.54
C LEU A 47 -6.44 4.81 -0.35
N ILE A 48 -5.65 5.35 0.57
CA ILE A 48 -5.14 4.62 1.75
C ILE A 48 -6.30 4.14 2.64
N ASP A 49 -7.34 4.95 2.76
CA ASP A 49 -8.53 4.64 3.57
C ASP A 49 -9.30 3.42 3.03
N GLU A 50 -9.50 3.34 1.72
CA GLU A 50 -10.19 2.23 1.05
C GLU A 50 -9.30 1.01 0.77
N ALA A 51 -7.98 1.13 0.96
CA ALA A 51 -7.05 0.05 0.70
C ALA A 51 -7.23 -1.13 1.67
N GLU A 52 -7.15 -2.36 1.15
CA GLU A 52 -7.02 -3.55 1.99
C GLU A 52 -5.59 -3.59 2.54
N ARG A 53 -5.45 -3.68 3.86
CA ARG A 53 -4.18 -3.61 4.60
C ARG A 53 -4.03 -4.85 5.48
N PRO A 54 -3.88 -6.05 4.91
CA PRO A 54 -3.73 -7.27 5.68
C PRO A 54 -2.38 -7.27 6.41
N CYS A 55 -2.40 -7.60 7.70
CA CYS A 55 -1.18 -7.84 8.45
C CYS A 55 -0.49 -9.13 7.97
N PRO A 56 0.82 -9.12 7.66
CA PRO A 56 1.57 -10.30 7.22
C PRO A 56 1.63 -11.41 8.29
N LYS A 57 1.49 -11.07 9.58
CA LYS A 57 1.47 -12.08 10.66
C LYS A 57 0.13 -12.78 10.85
N CYS A 58 -0.99 -12.07 10.74
CA CYS A 58 -2.30 -12.60 11.16
C CYS A 58 -3.44 -12.35 10.17
N ASN A 59 -3.12 -11.84 8.98
CA ASN A 59 -4.02 -11.52 7.87
C ASN A 59 -5.22 -10.64 8.26
N THR A 60 -5.11 -9.89 9.37
CA THR A 60 -6.15 -8.99 9.85
C THR A 60 -5.93 -7.58 9.29
N GLN A 61 -7.01 -6.89 8.96
CA GLN A 61 -6.97 -5.50 8.49
C GLN A 61 -6.29 -4.62 9.55
N ARG A 62 -5.24 -3.91 9.15
CA ARG A 62 -4.55 -2.93 9.98
C ARG A 62 -5.26 -1.59 9.90
N GLU A 63 -5.37 -0.93 11.03
CA GLU A 63 -5.85 0.45 11.16
C GLU A 63 -4.75 1.41 10.72
N TRP A 64 -5.12 2.50 10.05
CA TRP A 64 -4.18 3.53 9.59
C TRP A 64 -4.41 4.80 10.39
N ASP A 65 -3.34 5.29 11.01
CA ASP A 65 -3.30 6.49 11.83
C ASP A 65 -2.24 7.43 11.22
N ASP A 66 -2.52 7.91 9.99
CA ASP A 66 -1.73 8.83 9.14
C ASP A 66 -0.30 8.36 8.78
N THR A 67 0.53 8.12 9.79
CA THR A 67 1.92 7.67 9.69
C THR A 67 2.12 6.24 10.18
N ILE A 68 1.12 5.63 10.82
CA ILE A 68 1.25 4.33 11.48
C ILE A 68 0.17 3.37 11.00
N LEU A 69 0.58 2.16 10.58
CA LEU A 69 -0.30 1.01 10.42
C LEU A 69 -0.24 0.14 11.66
N LYS A 70 -1.35 0.01 12.38
CA LYS A 70 -1.45 -0.80 13.60
C LYS A 70 -2.39 -1.97 13.40
N CYS A 71 -1.94 -3.17 13.76
CA CYS A 71 -2.79 -4.35 13.76
C CYS A 71 -3.52 -4.49 15.10
N PRO A 72 -4.87 -4.44 15.15
CA PRO A 72 -5.61 -4.61 16.40
C PRO A 72 -5.55 -6.03 16.97
N LYS A 73 -5.22 -7.04 16.15
CA LYS A 73 -5.23 -8.45 16.56
C LYS A 73 -3.91 -8.94 17.14
N CYS A 74 -2.78 -8.67 16.49
CA CYS A 74 -1.47 -9.15 16.93
C CYS A 74 -0.57 -8.05 17.52
N GLY A 75 -1.00 -6.78 17.49
CA GLY A 75 -0.21 -5.64 17.96
C GLY A 75 0.93 -5.22 17.04
N GLU A 76 1.06 -5.84 15.85
CA GLU A 76 2.10 -5.46 14.91
C GLU A 76 1.89 -4.04 14.38
N THR A 77 2.96 -3.27 14.40
CA THR A 77 2.93 -1.86 14.03
C THR A 77 3.97 -1.61 12.94
N TYR A 78 3.56 -0.94 11.87
CA TYR A 78 4.45 -0.51 10.78
C TYR A 78 4.38 1.00 10.66
N LYS A 79 5.51 1.67 10.90
CA LYS A 79 5.61 3.13 10.79
C LYS A 79 6.18 3.47 9.42
N TYR A 80 5.61 4.48 8.79
CA TYR A 80 6.16 5.02 7.55
C TYR A 80 7.23 6.07 7.88
N GLU A 81 8.48 5.79 7.50
CA GLU A 81 9.59 6.75 7.61
C GLU A 81 9.82 7.39 6.24
N ARG A 82 9.62 8.71 6.17
CA ARG A 82 9.80 9.53 4.98
C ARG A 82 11.20 10.14 5.06
N GLU A 83 12.23 9.37 4.73
CA GLU A 83 13.54 9.95 4.39
C GLU A 83 13.47 10.64 3.02
#